data_AF-A0A744FFS1-F1
#
_entry.id   AF-A0A744FFS1-F1
#
_cell.length_a   1.000
_cell.length_b   1.000
_cell.length_c   1.000
_cell.angle_alpha   90.00
_cell.angle_beta   90.00
_cell.angle_gamma   90.00
#
_symmetry.space_group_name_H-M   'P 1'
#
loop_
_entity.id
_entity.type
_entity.pdbx_description
1 polymer ?
#
loop_
_entity_poly.entity_id
_entity_poly.type
_entity_poly.pdbx_seq_one_letter_code
_entity_poly.pdbx_strand_id
1 'polypeptide(L)'
;MNKRNEDKIGKNISIKLFFCLFTFLLPFIPIILFYFYNSESDIIKNIATILSNIPGFHSLKNPNLSYLLNTYIHTAPLTAFLLFLFTHKQLKLKKDKSPFKALTILFLFSLFYLIMIYCFLLINTELTHSSKILKLMSLNNFFLSFFYISLYCGIFLFTYLYLWFFIGTYKLFCRG
;
A
#
# COMPACT_ATOMS: atom_id res chain seq x y z
N MET A 1 -34.18 -5.06 1.96
CA MET A 1 -33.38 -3.86 1.61
C MET A 1 -33.16 -3.88 0.11
N ASN A 2 -33.47 -2.79 -0.61
CA ASN A 2 -33.51 -2.77 -2.08
C ASN A 2 -32.09 -2.78 -2.71
N LYS A 3 -31.89 -3.52 -3.80
CA LYS A 3 -30.61 -3.67 -4.53
C LYS A 3 -29.96 -2.32 -4.88
N ARG A 4 -30.78 -1.33 -5.29
CA ARG A 4 -30.35 0.06 -5.54
C ARG A 4 -29.63 0.72 -4.34
N ASN A 5 -30.03 0.40 -3.11
CA ASN A 5 -29.42 0.98 -1.92
C ASN A 5 -28.07 0.33 -1.59
N GLU A 6 -27.88 -0.94 -1.89
CA GLU A 6 -26.59 -1.64 -1.73
C GLU A 6 -25.56 -1.11 -2.72
N ASP A 7 -25.96 -0.92 -3.99
CA ASP A 7 -25.10 -0.35 -5.04
C ASP A 7 -24.66 1.08 -4.70
N LYS A 8 -25.57 1.90 -4.15
CA LYS A 8 -25.27 3.27 -3.71
C LYS A 8 -24.26 3.31 -2.55
N ILE A 9 -24.38 2.39 -1.59
CA ILE A 9 -23.43 2.27 -0.47
C ILE A 9 -22.05 1.83 -0.98
N GLY A 10 -22.00 0.82 -1.86
CA GLY A 10 -20.76 0.35 -2.48
C GLY A 10 -20.04 1.47 -3.23
N LYS A 11 -20.76 2.24 -4.06
CA LYS A 11 -20.22 3.40 -4.78
C LYS A 11 -19.62 4.44 -3.82
N ASN A 12 -20.31 4.76 -2.73
CA ASN A 12 -19.82 5.72 -1.74
C ASN A 12 -18.54 5.24 -1.04
N ILE A 13 -18.41 3.95 -0.76
CA ILE A 13 -17.20 3.37 -0.17
C ILE A 13 -16.03 3.47 -1.16
N SER A 14 -16.25 3.12 -2.43
CA SER A 14 -15.21 3.23 -3.46
C SER A 14 -14.74 4.67 -3.65
N ILE A 15 -15.66 5.64 -3.67
CA ILE A 15 -15.30 7.07 -3.77
C ILE A 15 -14.44 7.51 -2.58
N LYS A 16 -14.81 7.13 -1.35
CA LYS A 16 -14.01 7.43 -0.16
C LYS A 16 -12.62 6.81 -0.22
N LEU A 17 -12.53 5.56 -0.70
CA LEU A 17 -11.26 4.87 -0.84
C LEU A 17 -10.33 5.60 -1.82
N PHE A 18 -10.82 5.95 -3.01
CA PHE A 18 -10.02 6.68 -3.99
C PHE A 18 -9.64 8.08 -3.52
N PHE A 19 -10.57 8.77 -2.84
CA PHE A 19 -10.29 10.09 -2.27
C PHE A 19 -9.18 10.02 -1.21
N CYS A 20 -9.29 9.10 -0.25
CA CYS A 20 -8.25 8.91 0.77
C CYS A 20 -6.91 8.47 0.16
N LEU A 21 -6.93 7.55 -0.81
CA LEU A 21 -5.71 7.16 -1.52
C LEU A 21 -5.04 8.37 -2.17
N PHE A 22 -5.80 9.23 -2.85
CA PHE A 22 -5.27 10.46 -3.44
C PHE A 22 -4.71 11.42 -2.38
N THR A 23 -5.40 11.59 -1.25
CA THR A 23 -4.90 12.39 -0.12
C THR A 23 -3.58 11.86 0.44
N PHE A 24 -3.45 10.54 0.60
CA PHE A 24 -2.23 9.91 1.10
C PHE A 24 -1.11 9.84 0.06
N LEU A 25 -1.39 10.04 -1.22
CA LEU A 25 -0.35 10.25 -2.23
C LEU A 25 0.22 11.66 -2.23
N LEU A 26 -0.52 12.64 -1.68
CA LEU A 26 -0.13 14.05 -1.71
C LEU A 26 1.26 14.32 -1.09
N PRO A 27 1.68 13.65 0.01
CA PRO A 27 3.02 13.82 0.57
C PRO A 27 4.18 13.33 -0.32
N PHE A 28 3.94 12.50 -1.34
CA PHE A 28 4.99 12.16 -2.31
C PHE A 28 5.49 13.40 -3.06
N ILE A 29 4.59 14.33 -3.40
CA ILE A 29 4.91 15.52 -4.19
C ILE A 29 5.95 16.40 -3.49
N PRO A 30 5.76 16.86 -2.23
CA PRO A 30 6.77 17.66 -1.54
C PRO A 30 8.07 16.89 -1.28
N ILE A 31 8.03 15.59 -1.00
CA ILE A 31 9.25 14.77 -0.84
C ILE A 31 10.09 14.80 -2.13
N ILE A 32 9.44 14.56 -3.27
CA ILE A 32 10.09 14.54 -4.58
C ILE A 32 10.61 15.93 -4.95
N LEU A 33 9.80 16.99 -4.80
CA LEU A 33 10.20 18.36 -5.10
C LEU A 33 11.34 18.83 -4.21
N PHE A 34 11.29 18.52 -2.91
CA PHE A 34 12.37 18.83 -1.97
C PHE A 34 13.68 18.17 -2.39
N TYR A 35 13.62 16.92 -2.84
CA TYR A 35 14.79 16.22 -3.37
C TYR A 35 15.33 16.86 -4.65
N PHE A 36 14.46 17.20 -5.62
CA PHE A 36 14.91 17.82 -6.87
C PHE A 36 15.54 19.19 -6.65
N TYR A 37 15.06 19.98 -5.69
CA TYR A 37 15.58 21.32 -5.42
C TYR A 37 16.86 21.30 -4.57
N ASN A 38 17.00 20.36 -3.64
CA ASN A 38 18.08 20.34 -2.64
C ASN A 38 18.92 19.03 -2.65
N SER A 39 19.02 18.36 -3.79
CA SER A 39 19.58 16.98 -3.90
C SER A 39 20.96 16.79 -3.24
N GLU A 40 21.82 17.81 -3.25
CA GLU A 40 23.17 17.74 -2.68
C GLU A 40 23.27 18.20 -1.21
N SER A 41 22.17 18.69 -0.63
CA SER A 41 22.16 19.23 0.73
C SER A 41 22.53 18.18 1.77
N ASP A 42 23.28 18.59 2.78
CA ASP A 42 23.66 17.73 3.90
C ASP A 42 22.45 17.27 4.73
N ILE A 43 21.36 18.05 4.69
CA ILE A 43 20.08 17.70 5.32
C ILE A 43 19.52 16.42 4.71
N ILE A 44 19.45 16.32 3.37
CA ILE A 44 18.95 15.11 2.69
C ILE A 44 19.85 13.91 2.97
N LYS A 45 21.17 14.11 2.95
CA LYS A 45 22.14 13.03 3.22
C LYS A 45 21.99 12.51 4.65
N ASN A 46 21.87 13.40 5.64
CA ASN A 46 21.70 13.03 7.04
C ASN A 46 20.37 12.31 7.31
N ILE A 47 19.29 12.76 6.67
CA ILE A 47 18.00 12.06 6.77
C ILE A 47 18.11 10.68 6.11
N ALA A 48 18.71 10.60 4.92
CA ALA A 48 18.88 9.35 4.19
C ALA A 48 19.73 8.31 4.94
N THR A 49 20.80 8.73 5.64
CA THR A 49 21.62 7.82 6.45
C THR A 49 20.85 7.26 7.63
N ILE A 50 20.06 8.08 8.34
CA ILE A 50 19.18 7.62 9.42
C ILE A 50 18.16 6.59 8.90
N LEU A 51 17.59 6.84 7.71
CA LEU A 51 16.55 6.00 7.11
C LEU A 51 17.10 4.76 6.38
N SER A 52 18.42 4.66 6.19
CA SER A 52 19.04 3.56 5.43
C SER A 52 18.84 2.18 6.05
N ASN A 53 18.54 2.12 7.34
CA ASN A 53 18.26 0.88 8.07
C ASN A 53 16.83 0.35 7.87
N ILE A 54 15.93 1.14 7.27
CA ILE A 54 14.54 0.70 7.04
C ILE A 54 14.53 -0.25 5.85
N PRO A 55 14.07 -1.50 6.05
CA PRO A 55 14.15 -2.49 4.99
C PRO A 55 13.23 -2.17 3.82
N GLY A 56 13.50 -2.78 2.67
CA GLY A 56 12.63 -2.67 1.50
C GLY A 56 13.41 -2.43 0.22
N PHE A 57 12.78 -1.71 -0.70
CA PHE A 57 13.34 -1.47 -2.01
C PHE A 57 14.35 -0.32 -1.98
N HIS A 58 15.54 -0.54 -2.54
CA HIS A 58 16.60 0.47 -2.62
C HIS A 58 17.20 0.59 -4.03
N SER A 59 17.51 1.81 -4.47
CA SER A 59 18.19 2.09 -5.74
C SER A 59 19.59 2.64 -5.50
N LEU A 60 20.63 1.91 -5.92
CA LEU A 60 22.02 2.38 -5.79
C LEU A 60 22.32 3.60 -6.66
N LYS A 61 21.53 3.82 -7.73
CA LYS A 61 21.68 4.99 -8.60
C LYS A 61 21.27 6.29 -7.92
N ASN A 62 20.26 6.23 -7.04
CA ASN A 62 19.71 7.39 -6.33
C ASN A 62 19.33 6.98 -4.90
N PRO A 63 20.32 6.69 -4.03
CA PRO A 63 20.08 6.07 -2.73
C PRO A 63 19.27 6.99 -1.80
N ASN A 64 19.58 8.28 -1.79
CA ASN A 64 18.93 9.25 -0.91
C ASN A 64 17.41 9.37 -1.16
N LEU A 65 17.02 9.55 -2.42
CA LEU A 65 15.61 9.60 -2.81
C LEU A 65 14.90 8.28 -2.49
N SER A 66 15.58 7.17 -2.77
CA SER A 66 15.07 5.83 -2.52
C SER A 66 14.77 5.58 -1.05
N TYR A 67 15.62 5.99 -0.11
CA TYR A 67 15.37 5.85 1.33
C TYR A 67 14.18 6.70 1.81
N LEU A 68 14.07 7.95 1.35
CA LEU A 68 12.95 8.83 1.68
C LEU A 68 11.62 8.22 1.24
N LEU A 69 11.54 7.76 -0.02
CA LEU A 69 10.34 7.18 -0.59
C LEU A 69 10.02 5.81 0.05
N ASN A 70 11.02 4.97 0.31
CA ASN A 70 10.84 3.67 0.97
C ASN A 70 10.24 3.84 2.37
N THR A 71 10.73 4.81 3.13
CA THR A 71 10.19 5.15 4.46
C THR A 71 8.73 5.51 4.39
N TYR A 72 8.34 6.33 3.41
CA TYR A 72 6.95 6.73 3.26
C TYR A 72 6.05 5.54 2.87
N ILE A 73 6.52 4.59 2.05
CA ILE A 73 5.79 3.36 1.72
C ILE A 73 5.40 2.54 2.95
N HIS A 74 6.23 2.51 4.00
CA HIS A 74 5.92 1.76 5.23
C HIS A 74 4.68 2.27 5.96
N THR A 75 4.22 3.49 5.65
CA THR A 75 2.98 4.04 6.19
C THR A 75 1.73 3.52 5.47
N ALA A 76 1.87 2.88 4.30
CA ALA A 76 0.74 2.41 3.49
C ALA A 76 -0.19 1.41 4.22
N PRO A 77 0.32 0.39 4.94
CA PRO A 77 -0.54 -0.51 5.70
C PRO A 77 -1.30 0.21 6.83
N LEU A 78 -0.63 1.15 7.51
CA LEU A 78 -1.23 1.92 8.60
C LEU A 78 -2.36 2.82 8.08
N THR A 79 -2.14 3.55 6.98
CA THR A 79 -3.16 4.41 6.40
C THR A 79 -4.36 3.62 5.86
N ALA A 80 -4.12 2.44 5.27
CA ALA A 80 -5.19 1.52 4.87
C ALA A 80 -6.00 1.02 6.07
N PHE A 81 -5.33 0.71 7.19
CA PHE A 81 -5.97 0.34 8.44
C PHE A 81 -6.82 1.48 9.01
N LEU A 82 -6.29 2.71 9.04
CA LEU A 82 -7.04 3.88 9.47
C LEU A 82 -8.32 4.08 8.63
N LEU A 83 -8.22 4.02 7.30
CA LEU A 83 -9.40 4.11 6.43
C LEU A 83 -10.41 3.01 6.76
N PHE A 84 -9.94 1.78 6.94
CA PHE A 84 -10.77 0.64 7.28
C PHE A 84 -11.55 0.86 8.59
N LEU A 85 -10.94 1.45 9.63
CA LEU A 85 -11.64 1.79 10.87
C LEU A 85 -12.85 2.72 10.63
N PHE A 86 -12.80 3.61 9.64
CA PHE A 86 -13.92 4.48 9.30
C PHE A 86 -14.97 3.81 8.38
N THR A 87 -14.57 2.84 7.56
CA THR A 87 -15.47 2.22 6.57
C THR A 87 -16.06 0.87 7.00
N HIS A 88 -15.48 0.17 7.99
CA HIS A 88 -15.84 -1.22 8.33
C HIS A 88 -17.32 -1.44 8.69
N LYS A 89 -17.98 -0.43 9.28
CA LYS A 89 -19.41 -0.46 9.66
C LYS A 89 -20.33 -0.51 8.44
N GLN A 90 -19.89 0.07 7.32
CA GLN A 90 -20.68 0.16 6.08
C GLN A 90 -20.57 -1.12 5.24
N LEU A 91 -19.70 -2.05 5.63
CA LEU A 91 -19.43 -3.28 4.91
C LEU A 91 -20.50 -4.34 5.18
N LYS A 92 -21.19 -4.74 4.12
CA LYS A 92 -22.10 -5.88 4.09
C LYS A 92 -21.61 -6.87 3.05
N LEU A 93 -21.46 -8.14 3.44
CA LEU A 93 -21.22 -9.21 2.49
C LEU A 93 -22.55 -9.74 2.00
N LYS A 94 -22.54 -10.16 0.74
CA LYS A 94 -23.63 -10.96 0.19
C LYS A 94 -23.78 -12.22 1.05
N LYS A 95 -24.99 -12.47 1.52
CA LYS A 95 -25.32 -13.55 2.46
C LYS A 95 -25.15 -14.94 1.85
N ASP A 96 -25.03 -15.04 0.53
CA ASP A 96 -25.15 -16.29 -0.22
C ASP A 96 -23.83 -17.10 -0.32
N LYS A 97 -22.83 -16.80 0.51
CA LYS A 97 -21.57 -17.54 0.50
C LYS A 97 -21.49 -18.48 1.70
N SER A 98 -21.16 -19.74 1.44
CA SER A 98 -20.88 -20.72 2.50
C SER A 98 -19.69 -20.27 3.37
N PRO A 99 -19.78 -20.38 4.71
CA PRO A 99 -18.73 -19.92 5.63
C PRO A 99 -17.38 -20.60 5.39
N PHE A 100 -17.38 -21.90 5.11
CA PHE A 100 -16.15 -22.65 4.80
C PHE A 100 -15.42 -22.11 3.57
N LYS A 101 -16.12 -21.83 2.46
CA LYS A 101 -15.49 -21.22 1.27
C LYS A 101 -14.92 -19.83 1.58
N ALA A 102 -15.59 -19.04 2.41
CA ALA A 102 -15.07 -17.73 2.81
C ALA A 102 -13.78 -17.87 3.63
N LEU A 103 -13.71 -18.85 4.54
CA LEU A 103 -12.53 -19.15 5.33
C LEU A 103 -11.35 -19.62 4.46
N THR A 104 -11.58 -20.50 3.50
CA THR A 104 -10.54 -20.94 2.55
C THR A 104 -9.98 -19.79 1.74
N ILE A 105 -10.84 -18.90 1.24
CA ILE A 105 -10.42 -17.69 0.51
C ILE A 105 -9.59 -16.78 1.43
N LEU A 106 -10.04 -16.58 2.67
CA LEU A 106 -9.31 -15.77 3.64
C LEU A 106 -7.92 -16.35 3.90
N PHE A 107 -7.80 -17.66 4.11
CA PHE A 107 -6.51 -18.32 4.34
C PHE A 107 -5.55 -18.16 3.16
N LEU A 108 -5.99 -18.42 1.93
CA LEU A 108 -5.16 -18.21 0.73
C LEU A 108 -4.75 -16.73 0.59
N PHE A 109 -5.69 -15.82 0.86
CA PHE A 109 -5.42 -14.39 0.76
C PHE A 109 -4.47 -13.89 1.85
N SER A 110 -4.56 -14.43 3.08
CA SER A 110 -3.60 -14.18 4.17
C SER A 110 -2.19 -14.60 3.77
N LEU A 111 -2.05 -15.81 3.20
CA LEU A 111 -0.74 -16.31 2.76
C LEU A 111 -0.16 -15.43 1.65
N PHE A 112 -0.97 -15.08 0.65
CA PHE A 112 -0.56 -14.16 -0.41
C PHE A 112 -0.17 -12.77 0.14
N TYR A 113 -0.99 -12.20 1.02
CA TYR A 113 -0.75 -10.88 1.62
C TYR A 113 0.53 -10.86 2.48
N LEU A 114 0.78 -11.94 3.24
CA LEU A 114 2.00 -12.09 4.04
C LEU A 114 3.24 -12.10 3.15
N ILE A 115 3.23 -12.89 2.07
CA ILE A 115 4.33 -12.92 1.08
C ILE A 115 4.55 -11.53 0.48
N MET A 116 3.47 -10.85 0.07
CA MET A 116 3.50 -9.49 -0.47
C MET A 116 4.17 -8.49 0.49
N ILE A 117 3.73 -8.43 1.75
CA ILE A 117 4.28 -7.51 2.74
C ILE A 117 5.74 -7.86 3.06
N TYR A 118 6.04 -9.15 3.18
CA TYR A 118 7.40 -9.61 3.43
C TYR A 118 8.34 -9.18 2.29
N CYS A 119 7.97 -9.45 1.04
CA CYS A 119 8.77 -9.14 -0.13
C CYS A 119 8.94 -7.63 -0.37
N PHE A 120 7.96 -6.80 -0.01
CA PHE A 120 7.98 -5.38 -0.37
C PHE A 120 8.39 -4.44 0.76
N LEU A 121 8.18 -4.83 2.03
CA LEU A 121 8.50 -3.98 3.19
C LEU A 121 9.63 -4.56 4.06
N LEU A 122 9.73 -5.89 4.19
CA LEU A 122 10.58 -6.49 5.24
C LEU A 122 11.92 -7.01 4.74
N ILE A 123 12.09 -7.14 3.42
CA ILE A 123 13.34 -7.63 2.82
C ILE A 123 14.03 -6.53 2.01
N ASN A 124 15.34 -6.39 2.23
CA ASN A 124 16.19 -5.51 1.47
C ASN A 124 16.31 -6.03 0.04
N THR A 125 15.72 -5.31 -0.90
CA THR A 125 15.74 -5.66 -2.32
C THR A 125 16.35 -4.52 -3.11
N GLU A 126 17.45 -4.82 -3.79
CA GLU A 126 18.14 -3.85 -4.60
C GLU A 126 17.55 -3.77 -6.02
N LEU A 127 17.08 -2.59 -6.44
CA LEU A 127 16.48 -2.40 -7.75
C LEU A 127 17.51 -2.44 -8.89
N THR A 128 18.74 -1.97 -8.66
CA THR A 128 19.70 -1.73 -9.75
C THR A 128 20.24 -3.03 -10.36
N HIS A 129 20.33 -4.09 -9.56
CA HIS A 129 20.75 -5.43 -10.00
C HIS A 129 19.59 -6.40 -10.29
N SER A 130 18.36 -5.95 -10.17
CA SER A 130 17.17 -6.79 -10.38
C SER A 130 16.77 -6.94 -11.85
N SER A 131 15.61 -7.55 -12.11
CA SER A 131 15.11 -7.87 -13.47
C SER A 131 15.03 -6.62 -14.38
N LYS A 132 15.04 -6.82 -15.70
CA LYS A 132 15.08 -5.74 -16.71
C LYS A 132 14.06 -4.62 -16.47
N ILE A 133 12.87 -4.96 -15.97
CA ILE A 133 11.79 -4.00 -15.68
C ILE A 133 12.11 -3.16 -14.44
N LEU A 134 12.54 -3.79 -13.35
CA LEU A 134 12.88 -3.08 -12.11
C LEU A 134 14.15 -2.23 -12.29
N LYS A 135 15.10 -2.70 -13.10
CA LYS A 135 16.26 -1.91 -13.52
C LYS A 135 15.84 -0.65 -14.29
N LEU A 136 14.84 -0.75 -15.18
CA LEU A 136 14.28 0.41 -15.89
C LEU A 136 13.70 1.44 -14.91
N MET A 137 12.99 0.97 -13.87
CA MET A 137 12.42 1.84 -12.84
C MET A 137 13.48 2.56 -12.00
N SER A 138 14.69 2.03 -11.92
CA SER A 138 15.82 2.66 -11.23
C SER A 138 16.62 3.67 -12.08
N LEU A 139 16.31 3.83 -13.37
CA LEU A 139 17.14 4.61 -14.30
C LEU A 139 17.15 6.11 -14.04
N ASN A 140 16.00 6.66 -13.63
CA ASN A 140 15.83 8.10 -13.43
C ASN A 140 14.94 8.34 -12.20
N ASN A 141 15.12 9.48 -11.54
CA ASN A 141 14.36 9.93 -10.37
C ASN A 141 12.85 9.93 -10.62
N PHE A 142 12.42 10.26 -11.83
CA PHE A 142 11.01 10.23 -12.20
C PHE A 142 10.42 8.81 -12.22
N PHE A 143 11.08 7.86 -12.90
CA PHE A 143 10.64 6.46 -12.93
C PHE A 143 10.71 5.81 -11.55
N LEU A 144 11.73 6.17 -10.77
CA LEU A 144 11.88 5.71 -9.40
C LEU A 144 10.69 6.19 -8.57
N SER A 145 10.36 7.48 -8.63
CA SER A 145 9.20 8.06 -7.93
C SER A 145 7.89 7.38 -8.33
N PHE A 146 7.67 7.14 -9.63
CA PHE A 146 6.50 6.43 -10.12
C PHE A 146 6.40 5.01 -9.58
N PHE A 147 7.54 4.30 -9.49
CA PHE A 147 7.60 2.97 -8.88
C PHE A 147 7.19 2.98 -7.41
N TYR A 148 7.71 3.91 -6.60
CA TYR A 148 7.33 4.00 -5.18
C TYR A 148 5.85 4.38 -4.98
N ILE A 149 5.31 5.29 -5.80
CA ILE A 149 3.87 5.63 -5.79
C ILE A 149 3.02 4.39 -6.11
N SER A 150 3.43 3.62 -7.13
CA SER A 150 2.72 2.39 -7.52
C SER A 150 2.74 1.33 -6.43
N LEU A 151 3.89 1.15 -5.77
CA LEU A 151 4.02 0.25 -4.62
C LEU A 151 3.13 0.70 -3.46
N TYR A 152 3.11 2.00 -3.13
CA TYR A 152 2.26 2.54 -2.08
C TYR A 152 0.78 2.21 -2.36
N CYS A 153 0.31 2.50 -3.58
CA CYS A 153 -1.05 2.19 -4.02
C CYS A 153 -1.35 0.70 -3.89
N GLY A 154 -0.45 -0.17 -4.35
CA GLY A 154 -0.60 -1.61 -4.27
C GLY A 154 -0.74 -2.08 -2.83
N ILE A 155 0.21 -1.74 -1.96
CA ILE A 155 0.23 -2.15 -0.55
C ILE A 155 -1.01 -1.63 0.17
N PHE A 156 -1.39 -0.37 -0.04
CA PHE A 156 -2.60 0.21 0.54
C PHE A 156 -3.86 -0.56 0.14
N LEU A 157 -4.04 -0.82 -1.16
CA LEU A 157 -5.22 -1.52 -1.68
C LEU A 157 -5.29 -2.96 -1.16
N PHE A 158 -4.19 -3.71 -1.21
CA PHE A 158 -4.15 -5.09 -0.73
C PHE A 158 -4.37 -5.16 0.79
N THR A 159 -3.82 -4.23 1.56
CA THR A 159 -4.07 -4.15 3.01
C THR A 159 -5.55 -3.87 3.31
N TYR A 160 -6.15 -2.90 2.61
CA TYR A 160 -7.56 -2.58 2.78
C TYR A 160 -8.46 -3.77 2.42
N LEU A 161 -8.18 -4.44 1.30
CA LEU A 161 -8.90 -5.65 0.89
C LEU A 161 -8.74 -6.79 1.89
N TYR A 162 -7.56 -6.93 2.49
CA TYR A 162 -7.28 -7.96 3.50
C TYR A 162 -8.16 -7.79 4.73
N LEU A 163 -8.19 -6.57 5.29
CA LEU A 163 -9.05 -6.22 6.41
C LEU A 163 -10.54 -6.39 6.06
N TRP A 164 -10.92 -6.07 4.82
CA TRP A 164 -12.27 -6.24 4.31
C TRP A 164 -12.71 -7.71 4.27
N PHE A 165 -11.86 -8.60 3.74
CA PHE A 165 -12.13 -10.04 3.72
C PHE A 165 -12.15 -10.63 5.13
N PHE A 166 -11.25 -10.17 6.00
CA PHE A 166 -11.18 -10.62 7.39
C PHE A 166 -12.47 -10.34 8.16
N ILE A 167 -12.88 -9.07 8.25
CA ILE A 167 -14.13 -8.70 8.93
C ILE A 167 -15.35 -9.33 8.26
N GLY A 168 -15.25 -9.53 6.94
CA GLY A 168 -16.32 -10.09 6.18
C GLY A 168 -16.61 -11.55 6.49
N THR A 169 -15.54 -12.33 6.59
CA THR A 169 -15.58 -13.73 6.99
C THR A 169 -15.99 -13.86 8.46
N TYR A 170 -15.49 -12.98 9.34
CA TYR A 170 -15.89 -12.93 10.75
C TYR A 170 -17.41 -12.71 10.91
N LYS A 171 -17.97 -11.70 10.21
CA LYS A 171 -19.42 -11.42 10.25
C LYS A 171 -20.26 -12.57 9.69
N LEU A 172 -19.73 -13.34 8.74
CA LEU A 172 -20.41 -14.50 8.16
C LEU A 172 -20.44 -15.67 9.16
N PHE A 173 -19.33 -15.90 9.87
CA PHE A 173 -19.20 -16.96 10.86
C PHE A 173 -20.01 -16.68 12.14
N CYS A 174 -20.05 -15.44 12.63
CA CYS A 174 -20.85 -15.08 13.81
C CYS A 174 -22.37 -14.97 13.57
N ARG A 175 -22.82 -15.00 12.30
CA ARG A 175 -24.25 -14.91 11.93
C ARG A 175 -24.83 -16.23 11.43
N GLY A 176 -23.98 -17.22 11.15
CA GLY A 176 -24.39 -18.60 10.88
C GLY A 176 -24.54 -19.34 12.19
#